data_AF-A0AAN8IU60-F1
#
_entry.id   AF-A0AAN8IU60-F1
#
_cell.length_a   1.000
_cell.length_b   1.000
_cell.length_c   1.000
_cell.angle_alpha   90.00
_cell.angle_beta   90.00
_cell.angle_gamma   90.00
#
_symmetry.space_group_name_H-M   'P 1'
#
loop_
_entity.id
_entity.type
_entity.pdbx_description
1 polymer ?
#
loop_
_entity_poly.entity_id
_entity_poly.type
_entity_poly.pdbx_seq_one_letter_code
_entity_poly.pdbx_strand_id
1 'polypeptide(L)'
;MSVPTAANDDSKACSPADWKLILFKEVKLEVKVVELRHAEDSEADEDKAINGAITPDKVAVVGPAGVAVLIEIDKVEGAEVGPRQKVDKPMRGILVKGAHETPQFIPEDKIEKGPDGQPKFKHYTRGTLVRGAHGESIFYADREVQPDAKGNPKNMTVNGVDKNLQSKIGETVCPPCEVEVNEKGMPVIIQITNAESVPKDKHATVGVLVKNQEGVVVLAQTGGQTVGASDNAECVPTTPNDKVAPGCVIGKVVEEKETGKQYVIKSEQVPGANQKVVGTVVQGNYCEPVFVKEQWVTTTYTTAQALPQIAKAESVDKQHQPQIEKANDLVQAQVQGKSTAQIQKEKAEMKACAPLAAGEVYSTSFCPQRERVSHFAKPGMEAPTARAADGGPAPGAPSVGAPGKPSAYMYQGKSGVQSTFVAGGAKPGAPAPAPAPCISHEKRMSI
;
A
#
# COMPACT_ATOMS: atom_id res chain seq x y z
N MET A 1 62.61 -23.90 42.39
CA MET A 1 62.44 -23.82 40.93
C MET A 1 61.70 -22.54 40.63
N SER A 2 62.40 -21.64 39.95
CA SER A 2 61.94 -20.54 39.09
C SER A 2 60.78 -19.62 39.51
N VAL A 3 61.14 -18.39 39.88
CA VAL A 3 60.46 -17.13 39.54
C VAL A 3 61.61 -16.20 39.09
N PRO A 4 61.54 -15.37 38.02
CA PRO A 4 60.76 -14.13 38.12
C PRO A 4 60.17 -13.50 36.84
N THR A 5 59.34 -12.52 37.16
CA THR A 5 58.65 -11.46 36.42
C THR A 5 59.59 -10.36 35.88
N ALA A 6 59.05 -9.61 34.91
CA ALA A 6 59.51 -8.44 34.12
C ALA A 6 60.39 -7.34 34.77
N ALA A 7 61.19 -6.64 33.93
CA ALA A 7 61.26 -5.16 33.82
C ALA A 7 62.25 -4.70 32.70
N ASN A 8 61.84 -3.64 31.95
CA ASN A 8 62.53 -2.45 31.37
C ASN A 8 63.96 -2.55 30.77
N ASP A 9 64.47 -1.69 29.89
CA ASP A 9 64.10 -0.50 29.10
C ASP A 9 65.26 -0.36 28.06
N ASP A 10 65.09 0.50 27.05
CA ASP A 10 66.13 1.32 26.37
C ASP A 10 66.06 1.37 24.84
N SER A 11 65.42 2.47 24.42
CA SER A 11 65.73 3.34 23.29
C SER A 11 66.83 2.92 22.30
N LYS A 12 66.42 2.73 21.03
CA LYS A 12 67.18 3.22 19.88
C LYS A 12 66.24 3.83 18.85
N ALA A 13 66.30 5.15 18.77
CA ALA A 13 65.76 5.93 17.67
C ALA A 13 66.47 5.54 16.35
N CYS A 14 65.71 5.34 15.28
CA CYS A 14 66.22 5.39 13.93
C CYS A 14 65.44 6.45 13.16
N SER A 15 66.17 7.44 12.67
CA SER A 15 65.68 8.66 12.05
C SER A 15 65.25 8.43 10.58
N PRO A 16 64.46 9.36 10.00
CA PRO A 16 63.80 9.18 8.72
C PRO A 16 64.72 9.62 7.58
N ALA A 17 65.55 8.71 7.08
CA ALA A 17 66.35 8.95 5.89
C ALA A 17 66.63 7.64 5.17
N ASP A 18 65.65 7.11 4.45
CA ASP A 18 65.86 6.17 3.34
C ASP A 18 64.65 6.18 2.40
N TRP A 19 64.37 7.38 1.89
CA TRP A 19 63.55 7.56 0.69
C TRP A 19 64.48 7.79 -0.50
N LYS A 20 64.74 6.76 -1.31
CA LYS A 20 64.56 6.80 -2.78
C LYS A 20 65.14 5.57 -3.49
N LEU A 21 64.22 4.85 -4.14
CA LEU A 21 64.26 4.48 -5.56
C LEU A 21 65.24 3.39 -6.03
N ILE A 22 64.76 2.14 -6.09
CA ILE A 22 65.03 1.20 -7.20
C ILE A 22 63.70 0.46 -7.46
N LEU A 23 62.86 0.94 -8.38
CA LEU A 23 62.75 0.57 -9.80
C LEU A 23 62.17 -0.84 -10.06
N PHE A 24 60.89 -0.82 -10.46
CA PHE A 24 60.25 -1.65 -11.49
C PHE A 24 60.49 -3.17 -11.46
N LYS A 25 59.56 -3.87 -10.80
CA LYS A 25 58.99 -5.11 -11.35
C LYS A 25 57.49 -4.94 -11.45
N GLU A 26 57.00 -4.87 -12.68
CA GLU A 26 55.59 -5.01 -13.03
C GLU A 26 55.06 -6.34 -12.49
N VAL A 27 54.32 -6.27 -11.39
CA VAL A 27 53.34 -7.30 -11.05
C VAL A 27 52.00 -6.69 -11.44
N LYS A 28 51.44 -7.16 -12.55
CA LYS A 28 50.02 -6.96 -12.90
C LYS A 28 49.17 -7.64 -11.81
N LEU A 29 48.92 -6.92 -10.72
CA LEU A 29 47.79 -7.17 -9.86
C LEU A 29 46.60 -6.53 -10.56
N GLU A 30 45.77 -7.34 -11.20
CA GLU A 30 44.38 -6.95 -11.49
C GLU A 30 43.69 -6.72 -10.15
N VAL A 31 43.84 -5.51 -9.62
CA VAL A 31 42.95 -4.97 -8.60
C VAL A 31 41.62 -4.81 -9.29
N LYS A 32 40.81 -5.85 -9.22
CA LYS A 32 39.36 -5.73 -9.38
C LYS A 32 38.96 -4.67 -8.38
N VAL A 33 38.63 -3.48 -8.87
CA VAL A 33 38.03 -2.40 -8.08
C VAL A 33 36.70 -2.97 -7.60
N VAL A 34 36.74 -3.66 -6.47
CA VAL A 34 35.58 -3.86 -5.62
C VAL A 34 35.22 -2.45 -5.22
N GLU A 35 34.19 -1.90 -5.88
CA GLU A 35 33.48 -0.74 -5.37
C GLU A 35 33.34 -0.96 -3.87
N LEU A 36 34.00 -0.10 -3.11
CA LEU A 36 33.75 0.13 -1.70
C LEU A 36 32.31 0.65 -1.62
N ARG A 37 31.34 -0.25 -1.76
CA ARG A 37 29.95 0.01 -1.47
C ARG A 37 29.89 0.12 0.04
N HIS A 38 29.55 1.32 0.50
CA HIS A 38 29.16 1.55 1.87
C HIS A 38 28.14 0.47 2.26
N ALA A 39 28.37 -0.24 3.36
CA ALA A 39 27.47 -1.25 3.89
C ALA A 39 26.10 -0.69 4.33
N GLU A 40 25.83 0.58 4.03
CA GLU A 40 24.61 1.31 4.36
C GLU A 40 23.55 1.26 3.23
N ASP A 41 23.97 0.94 1.99
CA ASP A 41 23.13 0.90 0.77
C ASP A 41 22.69 -0.52 0.36
N SER A 42 22.55 -1.47 1.29
CA SER A 42 21.80 -2.70 0.99
C SER A 42 20.30 -2.44 1.14
N GLU A 43 19.80 -1.47 0.38
CA GLU A 43 18.40 -1.49 -0.05
C GLU A 43 18.24 -2.81 -0.81
N ALA A 44 17.37 -3.70 -0.33
CA ALA A 44 16.91 -4.77 -1.20
C ALA A 44 16.32 -4.04 -2.40
N ASP A 45 16.97 -4.17 -3.56
CA ASP A 45 16.52 -3.59 -4.83
C ASP A 45 15.02 -3.90 -4.92
N GLU A 46 14.17 -2.88 -4.77
CA GLU A 46 12.72 -3.08 -4.51
C GLU A 46 12.05 -3.88 -5.64
N ASP A 47 12.70 -3.92 -6.81
CA ASP A 47 12.31 -4.61 -8.03
C ASP A 47 12.90 -6.04 -8.19
N LYS A 48 13.69 -6.54 -7.22
CA LYS A 48 14.29 -7.89 -7.32
C LYS A 48 13.56 -8.93 -6.49
N ALA A 49 13.38 -10.09 -7.11
CA ALA A 49 12.87 -11.29 -6.48
C ALA A 49 13.65 -11.62 -5.20
N ILE A 50 12.92 -11.78 -4.10
CA ILE A 50 13.50 -12.19 -2.83
C ILE A 50 13.62 -13.72 -2.83
N ASN A 51 14.85 -14.21 -2.75
CA ASN A 51 15.11 -15.64 -2.84
C ASN A 51 14.43 -16.41 -1.70
N GLY A 52 13.64 -17.43 -2.04
CA GLY A 52 12.90 -18.26 -1.09
C GLY A 52 11.67 -17.59 -0.45
N ALA A 53 11.29 -16.39 -0.91
CA ALA A 53 10.06 -15.75 -0.47
C ALA A 53 8.81 -16.45 -1.03
N ILE A 54 7.70 -16.32 -0.31
CA ILE A 54 6.38 -16.84 -0.62
C ILE A 54 5.41 -15.66 -0.59
N THR A 55 4.55 -15.54 -1.60
CA THR A 55 3.43 -14.60 -1.52
C THR A 55 2.28 -15.27 -0.76
N PRO A 56 1.86 -14.77 0.42
CA PRO A 56 0.71 -15.30 1.12
C PRO A 56 -0.57 -15.07 0.31
N ASP A 57 -1.58 -15.93 0.45
CA ASP A 57 -2.88 -15.70 -0.17
C ASP A 57 -3.66 -14.59 0.55
N LYS A 58 -3.50 -14.52 1.88
CA LYS A 58 -4.15 -13.52 2.74
C LYS A 58 -3.20 -13.07 3.86
N VAL A 59 -3.40 -11.85 4.34
CA VAL A 59 -2.77 -11.35 5.56
C VAL A 59 -3.86 -11.04 6.59
N ALA A 60 -3.71 -11.58 7.80
CA ALA A 60 -4.57 -11.25 8.92
C ALA A 60 -4.04 -9.98 9.59
N VAL A 61 -4.88 -8.94 9.66
CA VAL A 61 -4.52 -7.62 10.19
C VAL A 61 -5.45 -7.21 11.31
N VAL A 62 -4.94 -6.29 12.14
CA VAL A 62 -5.70 -5.68 13.23
C VAL A 62 -6.62 -4.59 12.65
N GLY A 63 -7.93 -4.85 12.65
CA GLY A 63 -8.95 -3.89 12.28
C GLY A 63 -9.50 -3.08 13.46
N PRO A 64 -10.58 -2.31 13.22
CA PRO A 64 -11.22 -1.46 14.22
C PRO A 64 -11.59 -2.23 15.49
N ALA A 65 -11.32 -1.62 16.64
CA ALA A 65 -11.50 -2.22 17.96
C ALA A 65 -10.77 -3.58 18.16
N GLY A 66 -9.70 -3.85 17.39
CA GLY A 66 -8.94 -5.10 17.49
C GLY A 66 -9.63 -6.30 16.86
N VAL A 67 -10.64 -6.06 16.01
CA VAL A 67 -11.28 -7.11 15.21
C VAL A 67 -10.30 -7.64 14.19
N ALA A 68 -10.25 -8.95 14.00
CA ALA A 68 -9.35 -9.53 13.03
C ALA A 68 -9.97 -9.46 11.62
N VAL A 69 -9.20 -8.90 10.69
CA VAL A 69 -9.62 -8.71 9.30
C VAL A 69 -8.70 -9.51 8.39
N LEU A 70 -9.26 -10.26 7.45
CA LEU A 70 -8.47 -10.87 6.38
C LEU A 70 -8.44 -9.94 5.16
N ILE A 71 -7.24 -9.59 4.74
CA ILE A 71 -6.99 -8.89 3.49
C ILE A 71 -6.48 -9.90 2.47
N GLU A 72 -7.14 -9.99 1.33
CA GLU A 72 -6.66 -10.81 0.22
C GLU A 72 -5.48 -10.14 -0.46
N ILE A 73 -4.47 -10.93 -0.79
CA ILE A 73 -3.34 -10.47 -1.58
C ILE A 73 -3.57 -10.96 -3.00
N ASP A 74 -3.70 -10.03 -3.94
CA ASP A 74 -3.60 -10.33 -5.34
C ASP A 74 -2.12 -10.54 -5.67
N LYS A 75 -1.80 -11.60 -6.41
CA LYS A 75 -0.40 -11.91 -6.71
C LYS A 75 -0.13 -11.51 -8.15
N VAL A 76 0.81 -10.58 -8.37
CA VAL A 76 1.33 -10.31 -9.71
C VAL A 76 1.90 -11.58 -10.34
N GLU A 77 1.54 -11.82 -11.59
CA GLU A 77 2.16 -12.84 -12.42
C GLU A 77 3.55 -12.34 -12.86
N GLY A 78 4.59 -12.87 -12.23
CA GLY A 78 5.97 -12.48 -12.51
C GLY A 78 6.97 -13.21 -11.63
N ALA A 79 8.26 -13.03 -11.95
CA ALA A 79 9.37 -13.65 -11.23
C ALA A 79 9.85 -12.79 -10.05
N GLU A 80 9.47 -11.51 -10.02
CA GLU A 80 9.78 -10.50 -9.02
C GLU A 80 9.10 -10.76 -7.66
N VAL A 81 8.01 -11.53 -7.65
CA VAL A 81 7.28 -11.90 -6.43
C VAL A 81 7.35 -13.41 -6.18
N GLY A 82 7.48 -13.82 -4.92
CA GLY A 82 7.58 -15.22 -4.52
C GLY A 82 6.33 -16.02 -4.93
N PRO A 83 6.43 -17.34 -5.20
CA PRO A 83 5.27 -18.15 -5.55
C PRO A 83 4.22 -18.16 -4.42
N ARG A 84 2.97 -18.48 -4.76
CA ARG A 84 1.99 -18.94 -3.76
C ARG A 84 2.37 -20.35 -3.36
N GLN A 85 2.33 -20.64 -2.07
CA GLN A 85 2.66 -21.97 -1.56
C GLN A 85 1.59 -22.46 -0.59
N LYS A 86 1.12 -23.69 -0.79
CA LYS A 86 0.28 -24.37 0.19
C LYS A 86 1.09 -24.69 1.43
N VAL A 87 0.53 -24.36 2.58
CA VAL A 87 1.17 -24.56 3.88
C VAL A 87 0.51 -25.75 4.55
N ASP A 88 1.27 -26.81 4.83
CA ASP A 88 0.74 -27.98 5.55
C ASP A 88 0.95 -27.86 7.06
N LYS A 89 1.97 -27.13 7.50
CA LYS A 89 2.30 -26.89 8.91
C LYS A 89 2.64 -25.40 9.11
N PRO A 90 2.29 -24.81 10.26
CA PRO A 90 2.67 -23.44 10.58
C PRO A 90 4.16 -23.20 10.37
N MET A 91 4.51 -22.13 9.66
CA MET A 91 5.87 -21.78 9.28
C MET A 91 6.24 -20.42 9.86
N ARG A 92 7.31 -20.36 10.65
CA ARG A 92 7.83 -19.11 11.23
C ARG A 92 8.67 -18.35 10.20
N GLY A 93 8.65 -17.03 10.27
CA GLY A 93 9.47 -16.19 9.42
C GLY A 93 9.13 -14.70 9.57
N ILE A 94 9.42 -13.96 8.51
CA ILE A 94 9.18 -12.51 8.44
C ILE A 94 8.36 -12.16 7.20
N LEU A 95 7.52 -11.14 7.31
CA LEU A 95 6.89 -10.46 6.19
C LEU A 95 7.68 -9.18 5.89
N VAL A 96 7.86 -8.90 4.60
CA VAL A 96 8.51 -7.68 4.10
C VAL A 96 7.69 -7.11 2.95
N LYS A 97 7.88 -5.82 2.65
CA LYS A 97 7.33 -5.19 1.45
C LYS A 97 8.17 -5.63 0.25
N GLY A 98 7.58 -6.37 -0.69
CA GLY A 98 8.22 -6.76 -1.94
C GLY A 98 7.85 -5.82 -3.09
N ALA A 99 8.22 -6.23 -4.31
CA ALA A 99 7.87 -5.53 -5.55
C ALA A 99 6.36 -5.27 -5.65
N HIS A 100 5.99 -4.14 -6.26
CA HIS A 100 4.58 -3.68 -6.39
C HIS A 100 3.84 -3.61 -5.06
N GLU A 101 4.57 -3.28 -3.99
CA GLU A 101 4.05 -3.28 -2.62
C GLU A 101 3.47 -4.63 -2.16
N THR A 102 3.81 -5.72 -2.85
CA THR A 102 3.25 -7.04 -2.57
C THR A 102 3.85 -7.58 -1.28
N PRO A 103 3.04 -7.97 -0.28
CA PRO A 103 3.56 -8.63 0.91
C PRO A 103 4.31 -9.93 0.57
N GLN A 104 5.55 -10.07 1.02
CA GLN A 104 6.40 -11.25 0.78
C GLN A 104 6.80 -11.89 2.11
N PHE A 105 6.47 -13.16 2.30
CA PHE A 105 6.85 -13.94 3.47
C PHE A 105 8.15 -14.71 3.22
N ILE A 106 9.14 -14.54 4.09
CA ILE A 106 10.42 -15.24 4.03
C ILE A 106 10.49 -16.21 5.22
N PRO A 107 10.53 -17.53 4.97
CA PRO A 107 10.71 -18.54 6.02
C PRO A 107 11.99 -18.32 6.82
N GLU A 108 11.98 -18.63 8.12
CA GLU A 108 13.11 -18.39 9.04
C GLU A 108 14.44 -18.99 8.54
N ASP A 109 14.42 -20.15 7.89
CA ASP A 109 15.60 -20.82 7.32
C ASP A 109 16.12 -20.18 6.02
N LYS A 110 15.33 -19.30 5.41
CA LYS A 110 15.67 -18.55 4.19
C LYS A 110 16.04 -17.09 4.44
N ILE A 111 15.88 -16.60 5.67
CA ILE A 111 16.22 -15.22 6.00
C ILE A 111 17.72 -15.02 5.87
N GLU A 112 18.12 -14.19 4.91
CA GLU A 112 19.49 -13.73 4.80
C GLU A 112 19.86 -12.88 6.02
N LYS A 113 20.99 -13.22 6.65
CA LYS A 113 21.49 -12.53 7.84
C LYS A 113 22.67 -11.63 7.50
N GLY A 114 22.72 -10.48 8.18
CA GLY A 114 23.84 -9.58 8.16
C GLY A 114 25.02 -10.11 9.00
N PRO A 115 26.15 -9.37 9.02
CA PRO A 115 27.31 -9.73 9.84
C PRO A 115 27.03 -9.79 11.34
N ASP A 116 26.01 -9.08 11.82
CA ASP A 116 25.53 -9.06 13.20
C ASP A 116 24.55 -10.21 13.54
N GLY A 117 24.26 -11.08 12.57
CA GLY A 117 23.33 -12.19 12.71
C GLY A 117 21.84 -11.80 12.66
N GLN A 118 21.52 -10.52 12.46
CA GLN A 118 20.14 -10.06 12.28
C GLN A 118 19.69 -10.21 10.82
N PRO A 119 18.38 -10.26 10.54
CA PRO A 119 17.88 -10.20 9.16
C PRO A 119 18.46 -8.99 8.44
N LYS A 120 18.92 -9.16 7.20
CA LYS A 120 19.40 -8.05 6.36
C LYS A 120 18.31 -7.01 6.08
N PHE A 121 17.05 -7.43 6.09
CA PHE A 121 15.91 -6.54 5.91
C PHE A 121 15.77 -5.61 7.11
N LYS A 122 15.83 -4.29 6.88
CA LYS A 122 15.67 -3.27 7.93
C LYS A 122 14.22 -3.19 8.44
N HIS A 123 13.26 -3.28 7.53
CA HIS A 123 11.82 -3.16 7.81
C HIS A 123 11.14 -4.51 7.56
N TYR A 124 10.69 -5.16 8.64
CA TYR A 124 9.98 -6.44 8.54
C TYR A 124 9.02 -6.64 9.70
N THR A 125 8.07 -7.55 9.52
CA THR A 125 7.12 -8.00 10.54
C THR A 125 7.35 -9.47 10.83
N ARG A 126 7.67 -9.84 12.07
CA ARG A 126 7.76 -11.25 12.47
C ARG A 126 6.38 -11.86 12.56
N GLY A 127 6.26 -13.13 12.18
CA GLY A 127 5.00 -13.82 12.27
C GLY A 127 5.07 -15.29 11.86
N THR A 128 3.89 -15.82 11.57
CA THR A 128 3.70 -17.22 11.19
C THR A 128 2.77 -17.31 10.00
N LEU A 129 3.17 -18.07 8.98
CA LEU A 129 2.32 -18.45 7.87
C LEU A 129 1.57 -19.74 8.24
N VAL A 130 0.24 -19.72 8.15
CA VAL A 130 -0.65 -20.80 8.62
C VAL A 130 -1.64 -21.17 7.51
N ARG A 131 -2.06 -22.42 7.48
CA ARG A 131 -3.13 -22.89 6.58
C ARG A 131 -4.50 -22.40 7.05
N GLY A 132 -5.23 -21.71 6.19
CA GLY A 132 -6.63 -21.32 6.39
C GLY A 132 -7.61 -22.48 6.16
N ALA A 133 -8.89 -22.22 6.43
CA ALA A 133 -9.95 -23.23 6.35
C ALA A 133 -10.14 -23.81 4.94
N HIS A 134 -9.83 -23.04 3.89
CA HIS A 134 -9.98 -23.42 2.49
C HIS A 134 -8.66 -23.84 1.85
N GLY A 135 -7.60 -23.98 2.65
CA GLY A 135 -6.26 -24.37 2.20
C GLY A 135 -5.41 -23.20 1.68
N GLU A 136 -5.88 -21.97 1.84
CA GLU A 136 -5.10 -20.76 1.58
C GLU A 136 -3.98 -20.61 2.64
N SER A 137 -2.94 -19.86 2.29
CA SER A 137 -1.87 -19.45 3.20
C SER A 137 -2.19 -18.08 3.79
N ILE A 138 -2.26 -18.00 5.12
CA ILE A 138 -2.57 -16.78 5.86
C ILE A 138 -1.38 -16.39 6.73
N PHE A 139 -0.88 -15.16 6.57
CA PHE A 139 0.14 -14.62 7.46
C PHE A 139 -0.49 -14.00 8.72
N TYR A 140 0.05 -14.33 9.88
CA TYR A 140 -0.30 -13.78 11.18
C TYR A 140 0.93 -13.13 11.83
N ALA A 141 0.86 -11.83 12.08
CA ALA A 141 1.93 -11.10 12.76
C ALA A 141 2.01 -11.46 14.26
N ASP A 142 3.23 -11.47 14.80
CA ASP A 142 3.44 -11.69 16.23
C ASP A 142 2.79 -10.58 17.06
N ARG A 143 2.13 -10.96 18.17
CA ARG A 143 1.47 -10.04 19.13
C ARG A 143 0.25 -9.27 18.60
N GLU A 144 -0.13 -9.50 17.36
CA GLU A 144 -1.35 -8.98 16.75
C GLU A 144 -2.47 -10.05 16.78
N VAL A 145 -3.32 -10.08 15.76
CA VAL A 145 -4.35 -11.10 15.57
C VAL A 145 -3.70 -12.48 15.42
N GLN A 146 -4.27 -13.49 16.09
CA GLN A 146 -3.74 -14.85 16.10
C GLN A 146 -4.80 -15.83 15.57
N PRO A 147 -4.37 -16.94 14.94
CA PRO A 147 -5.31 -17.94 14.46
C PRO A 147 -5.93 -18.75 15.60
N ASP A 148 -7.10 -19.32 15.35
CA ASP A 148 -7.70 -20.39 16.13
C ASP A 148 -7.10 -21.77 15.78
N ALA A 149 -7.62 -22.81 16.41
CA ALA A 149 -7.16 -24.18 16.15
C ALA A 149 -7.44 -24.67 14.72
N LYS A 150 -8.31 -23.97 13.97
CA LYS A 150 -8.66 -24.24 12.57
C LYS A 150 -7.93 -23.31 11.59
N GLY A 151 -7.06 -22.42 12.08
CA GLY A 151 -6.36 -21.44 11.25
C GLY A 151 -7.17 -20.17 10.94
N ASN A 152 -8.35 -19.99 11.56
CA ASN A 152 -9.20 -18.81 11.36
C ASN A 152 -8.75 -17.65 12.26
N PRO A 153 -8.82 -16.40 11.79
CA PRO A 153 -8.39 -15.26 12.58
C PRO A 153 -9.29 -15.03 13.81
N LYS A 154 -8.68 -14.75 14.97
CA LYS A 154 -9.39 -14.32 16.18
C LYS A 154 -9.18 -12.85 16.47
N ASN A 155 -10.25 -12.18 16.88
CA ASN A 155 -10.19 -10.84 17.44
C ASN A 155 -9.19 -10.77 18.61
N MET A 156 -8.47 -9.66 18.69
CA MET A 156 -7.56 -9.40 19.78
C MET A 156 -8.31 -9.31 21.10
N THR A 157 -7.76 -9.95 22.13
CA THR A 157 -8.23 -9.77 23.51
C THR A 157 -7.41 -8.65 24.15
N VAL A 158 -8.05 -7.49 24.32
CA VAL A 158 -7.44 -6.28 24.88
C VAL A 158 -8.27 -5.81 26.07
N ASN A 159 -7.61 -5.53 27.20
CA ASN A 159 -8.30 -5.08 28.40
C ASN A 159 -8.99 -3.73 28.16
N GLY A 160 -10.28 -3.65 28.51
CA GLY A 160 -11.09 -2.43 28.34
C GLY A 160 -11.73 -2.28 26.95
N VAL A 161 -11.48 -3.19 26.01
CA VAL A 161 -12.18 -3.25 24.73
C VAL A 161 -13.45 -4.10 24.87
N ASP A 162 -14.58 -3.55 24.42
CA ASP A 162 -15.87 -4.22 24.49
C ASP A 162 -16.00 -5.29 23.39
N LYS A 163 -16.23 -6.55 23.81
CA LYS A 163 -16.47 -7.67 22.89
C LYS A 163 -17.76 -7.52 22.09
N ASN A 164 -18.78 -6.84 22.65
CA ASN A 164 -20.02 -6.57 21.93
C ASN A 164 -19.81 -5.56 20.81
N LEU A 165 -18.90 -4.59 21.01
CA LEU A 165 -18.49 -3.70 19.92
C LEU A 165 -17.76 -4.50 18.84
N GLN A 166 -16.79 -5.34 19.21
CA GLN A 166 -16.07 -6.20 18.26
C GLN A 166 -17.02 -7.10 17.46
N SER A 167 -18.06 -7.66 18.08
CA SER A 167 -19.04 -8.50 17.36
C SER A 167 -19.90 -7.72 16.37
N LYS A 168 -20.09 -6.41 16.57
CA LYS A 168 -20.88 -5.57 15.67
C LYS A 168 -20.13 -5.17 14.39
N ILE A 169 -18.80 -5.08 14.46
CA ILE A 169 -17.96 -4.73 13.30
C ILE A 169 -18.13 -5.78 12.19
N GLY A 170 -18.34 -5.30 10.98
CA GLY A 170 -18.64 -6.08 9.78
C GLY A 170 -20.06 -6.65 9.71
N GLU A 171 -20.85 -6.56 10.78
CA GLU A 171 -22.21 -7.13 10.83
C GLU A 171 -23.31 -6.06 10.83
N THR A 172 -23.21 -5.12 11.77
CA THR A 172 -24.13 -3.97 11.89
C THR A 172 -23.42 -2.64 11.76
N VAL A 173 -22.14 -2.59 12.15
CA VAL A 173 -21.24 -1.45 11.96
C VAL A 173 -20.28 -1.88 10.87
N CYS A 174 -20.29 -1.21 9.73
CA CYS A 174 -19.50 -1.62 8.56
C CYS A 174 -18.59 -0.47 8.15
N PRO A 175 -17.46 -0.26 8.86
CA PRO A 175 -16.62 0.91 8.64
C PRO A 175 -16.07 0.95 7.21
N PRO A 176 -16.18 2.09 6.51
CA PRO A 176 -15.42 2.33 5.29
C PRO A 176 -13.94 2.52 5.63
N CYS A 177 -13.08 1.94 4.82
CA CYS A 177 -11.64 1.91 5.07
C CYS A 177 -10.83 2.06 3.78
N GLU A 178 -9.68 2.69 3.94
CA GLU A 178 -8.53 2.57 3.06
C GLU A 178 -7.59 1.47 3.59
N VAL A 179 -6.92 0.77 2.67
CA VAL A 179 -5.86 -0.18 2.99
C VAL A 179 -4.57 0.20 2.27
N GLU A 180 -3.49 0.34 3.03
CA GLU A 180 -2.16 0.62 2.53
C GLU A 180 -1.16 -0.44 3.01
N VAL A 181 -0.14 -0.75 2.21
CA VAL A 181 0.94 -1.64 2.64
C VAL A 181 2.09 -0.83 3.21
N ASN A 182 2.35 -0.99 4.50
CA ASN A 182 3.45 -0.28 5.16
C ASN A 182 4.83 -0.82 4.74
N GLU A 183 5.90 -0.11 5.12
CA GLU A 183 7.30 -0.49 4.82
C GLU A 183 7.70 -1.89 5.30
N LYS A 184 6.97 -2.47 6.26
CA LYS A 184 7.20 -3.82 6.79
C LYS A 184 6.38 -4.89 6.04
N GLY A 185 5.75 -4.54 4.93
CA GLY A 185 4.92 -5.43 4.11
C GLY A 185 3.55 -5.75 4.70
N MET A 186 3.17 -5.13 5.82
CA MET A 186 1.86 -5.38 6.44
C MET A 186 0.80 -4.43 5.86
N PRO A 187 -0.36 -4.93 5.41
CA PRO A 187 -1.50 -4.09 5.15
C PRO A 187 -1.98 -3.42 6.44
N VAL A 188 -2.33 -2.14 6.37
CA VAL A 188 -2.81 -1.31 7.47
C VAL A 188 -4.19 -0.77 7.10
N ILE A 189 -5.15 -0.91 8.01
CA ILE A 189 -6.52 -0.42 7.83
C ILE A 189 -6.63 0.99 8.39
N ILE A 190 -7.01 1.93 7.54
CA ILE A 190 -7.25 3.34 7.88
C ILE A 190 -8.74 3.61 7.72
N GLN A 191 -9.43 3.90 8.82
CA GLN A 191 -10.88 4.17 8.79
C GLN A 191 -11.18 5.55 8.19
N ILE A 192 -12.11 5.57 7.25
CA ILE A 192 -12.64 6.80 6.67
C ILE A 192 -13.77 7.28 7.59
N THR A 193 -13.55 8.38 8.30
CA THR A 193 -14.47 8.87 9.34
C THR A 193 -15.08 10.23 9.03
N ASN A 194 -14.53 10.93 8.03
CA ASN A 194 -14.96 12.23 7.56
C ASN A 194 -14.38 12.50 6.17
N ALA A 195 -14.80 13.60 5.53
CA ALA A 195 -14.36 13.99 4.20
C ALA A 195 -12.85 14.23 4.05
N GLU A 196 -12.14 14.61 5.11
CA GLU A 196 -10.68 14.82 5.06
C GLU A 196 -9.89 13.51 5.05
N SER A 197 -10.48 12.44 5.59
CA SER A 197 -9.89 11.09 5.61
C SER A 197 -10.21 10.24 4.37
N VAL A 198 -10.92 10.81 3.39
CA VAL A 198 -11.23 10.10 2.14
C VAL A 198 -10.00 10.17 1.23
N PRO A 199 -9.50 9.03 0.73
CA PRO A 199 -8.35 9.02 -0.15
C PRO A 199 -8.61 9.82 -1.43
N LYS A 200 -7.63 10.64 -1.81
CA LYS A 200 -7.71 11.44 -3.05
C LYS A 200 -7.08 10.73 -4.24
N ASP A 201 -6.24 9.73 -3.98
CA ASP A 201 -5.67 8.90 -5.03
C ASP A 201 -6.72 7.91 -5.53
N LYS A 202 -6.91 7.87 -6.85
CA LYS A 202 -7.80 6.92 -7.52
C LYS A 202 -7.29 5.47 -7.46
N HIS A 203 -6.01 5.28 -7.15
CA HIS A 203 -5.39 3.97 -6.99
C HIS A 203 -5.48 3.45 -5.55
N ALA A 204 -5.83 4.30 -4.57
CA ALA A 204 -5.96 3.90 -3.18
C ALA A 204 -6.96 2.75 -3.00
N THR A 205 -6.54 1.69 -2.32
CA THR A 205 -7.37 0.51 -2.04
C THR A 205 -8.48 0.90 -1.06
N VAL A 206 -9.71 1.04 -1.55
CA VAL A 206 -10.84 1.51 -0.73
C VAL A 206 -11.97 0.49 -0.72
N GLY A 207 -12.54 0.23 0.44
CA GLY A 207 -13.65 -0.70 0.61
C GLY A 207 -14.39 -0.54 1.93
N VAL A 208 -15.22 -1.55 2.23
CA VAL A 208 -15.98 -1.61 3.47
C VAL A 208 -15.67 -2.91 4.19
N LEU A 209 -15.50 -2.85 5.51
CA LEU A 209 -15.35 -4.04 6.33
C LEU A 209 -16.70 -4.72 6.54
N VAL A 210 -16.79 -5.99 6.14
CA VAL A 210 -18.01 -6.81 6.21
C VAL A 210 -17.68 -8.20 6.74
N LYS A 211 -18.65 -8.83 7.40
CA LYS A 211 -18.50 -10.17 7.98
C LYS A 211 -19.04 -11.21 6.99
N ASN A 212 -18.23 -12.21 6.68
CA ASN A 212 -18.62 -13.31 5.80
C ASN A 212 -19.47 -14.37 6.54
N GLN A 213 -19.92 -15.40 5.82
CA GLN A 213 -20.76 -16.47 6.39
C GLN A 213 -20.04 -17.28 7.49
N GLU A 214 -18.71 -17.26 7.50
CA GLU A 214 -17.87 -17.94 8.49
C GLU A 214 -17.66 -17.09 9.76
N GLY A 215 -18.21 -15.87 9.78
CA GLY A 215 -18.08 -14.95 10.90
C GLY A 215 -16.76 -14.15 10.90
N VAL A 216 -15.97 -14.24 9.83
CA VAL A 216 -14.69 -13.53 9.67
C VAL A 216 -14.93 -12.18 9.00
N VAL A 217 -14.26 -11.13 9.48
CA VAL A 217 -14.33 -9.81 8.85
C VAL A 217 -13.34 -9.75 7.69
N VAL A 218 -13.79 -9.25 6.55
CA VAL A 218 -13.03 -9.12 5.31
C VAL A 218 -13.24 -7.72 4.73
N LEU A 219 -12.31 -7.28 3.88
CA LEU A 219 -12.49 -6.07 3.09
C LEU A 219 -13.28 -6.39 1.82
N ALA A 220 -14.51 -5.89 1.71
CA ALA A 220 -15.19 -5.79 0.42
C ALA A 220 -14.62 -4.59 -0.33
N GLN A 221 -13.56 -4.83 -1.11
CA GLN A 221 -12.91 -3.78 -1.88
C GLN A 221 -13.83 -3.25 -2.97
N THR A 222 -14.03 -1.94 -2.97
CA THR A 222 -14.90 -1.24 -3.90
C THR A 222 -14.11 -0.51 -4.97
N GLY A 223 -12.93 0.00 -4.66
CA GLY A 223 -12.12 0.77 -5.60
C GLY A 223 -10.62 0.66 -5.37
N GLY A 224 -9.87 1.30 -6.26
CA GLY A 224 -8.41 1.30 -6.25
C GLY A 224 -7.77 0.05 -6.82
N GLN A 225 -6.47 -0.05 -6.64
CA GLN A 225 -5.70 -1.26 -6.96
C GLN A 225 -5.90 -2.31 -5.88
N THR A 226 -5.91 -3.59 -6.26
CA THR A 226 -5.92 -4.68 -5.29
C THR A 226 -4.56 -4.75 -4.58
N VAL A 227 -4.55 -5.14 -3.30
CA VAL A 227 -3.30 -5.24 -2.54
C VAL A 227 -2.40 -6.30 -3.17
N GLY A 228 -1.20 -5.91 -3.59
CA GLY A 228 -0.24 -6.78 -4.28
C GLY A 228 -0.45 -6.94 -5.78
N ALA A 229 -1.39 -6.18 -6.39
CA ALA A 229 -1.44 -6.06 -7.84
C ALA A 229 -0.29 -5.19 -8.38
N SER A 230 -0.01 -5.34 -9.68
CA SER A 230 1.01 -4.53 -10.34
C SER A 230 0.56 -3.07 -10.46
N ASP A 231 1.52 -2.15 -10.51
CA ASP A 231 1.25 -0.70 -10.56
C ASP A 231 0.37 -0.27 -11.75
N ASN A 232 0.28 -1.11 -12.79
CA ASN A 232 -0.54 -0.87 -13.98
C ASN A 232 -1.77 -1.79 -14.09
N ALA A 233 -2.05 -2.59 -13.06
CA ALA A 233 -3.24 -3.41 -13.01
C ALA A 233 -4.51 -2.54 -13.08
N GLU A 234 -5.55 -3.09 -13.72
CA GLU A 234 -6.83 -2.41 -13.80
C GLU A 234 -7.42 -2.26 -12.39
N CYS A 235 -7.77 -1.03 -12.02
CA CYS A 235 -8.43 -0.79 -10.74
C CYS A 235 -9.75 -1.57 -10.67
N VAL A 236 -10.17 -1.89 -9.44
CA VAL A 236 -11.44 -2.56 -9.20
C VAL A 236 -12.57 -1.77 -9.90
N PRO A 237 -13.37 -2.41 -10.77
CA PRO A 237 -14.26 -1.73 -11.69
C PRO A 237 -15.40 -0.94 -11.02
N THR A 238 -15.59 -1.11 -9.71
CA THR A 238 -16.63 -0.46 -8.91
C THR A 238 -16.08 0.75 -8.14
N THR A 239 -15.04 1.41 -8.65
CA THR A 239 -14.35 2.46 -7.90
C THR A 239 -15.29 3.66 -7.63
N PRO A 240 -15.47 4.07 -6.34
CA PRO A 240 -16.06 5.35 -6.00
C PRO A 240 -15.29 6.44 -6.75
N ASN A 241 -15.95 7.28 -7.53
CA ASN A 241 -15.29 8.45 -8.09
C ASN A 241 -16.01 9.71 -7.63
N ASP A 242 -15.30 10.83 -7.68
CA ASP A 242 -15.76 12.19 -7.38
C ASP A 242 -16.97 12.63 -8.22
N LYS A 243 -17.36 11.85 -9.24
CA LYS A 243 -18.50 12.09 -10.12
C LYS A 243 -19.72 11.26 -9.75
N VAL A 244 -19.62 10.32 -8.82
CA VAL A 244 -20.76 9.55 -8.29
C VAL A 244 -21.44 10.38 -7.20
N ALA A 245 -22.72 10.70 -7.41
CA ALA A 245 -23.49 11.43 -6.41
C ALA A 245 -23.76 10.54 -5.18
N PRO A 246 -23.83 11.12 -3.96
CA PRO A 246 -24.30 10.39 -2.78
C PRO A 246 -25.63 9.68 -3.05
N GLY A 247 -25.76 8.43 -2.60
CA GLY A 247 -26.94 7.62 -2.87
C GLY A 247 -26.88 6.75 -4.11
N CYS A 248 -25.92 6.96 -5.01
CA CYS A 248 -25.76 6.10 -6.18
C CYS A 248 -25.18 4.74 -5.80
N VAL A 249 -25.65 3.69 -6.49
CA VAL A 249 -25.12 2.33 -6.32
C VAL A 249 -23.74 2.25 -6.96
N ILE A 250 -22.77 1.78 -6.16
CA ILE A 250 -21.39 1.52 -6.58
C ILE A 250 -21.27 0.09 -7.12
N GLY A 251 -21.87 -0.88 -6.41
CA GLY A 251 -21.78 -2.28 -6.78
C GLY A 251 -22.56 -3.21 -5.86
N LYS A 252 -22.44 -4.51 -6.11
CA LYS A 252 -23.02 -5.58 -5.28
C LYS A 252 -21.90 -6.36 -4.62
N VAL A 253 -21.99 -6.55 -3.31
CA VAL A 253 -21.10 -7.49 -2.62
C VAL A 253 -21.63 -8.89 -2.89
N VAL A 254 -20.80 -9.72 -3.50
CA VAL A 254 -21.09 -11.14 -3.72
C VAL A 254 -20.14 -11.98 -2.87
N GLU A 255 -20.66 -13.11 -2.41
CA GLU A 255 -19.90 -14.12 -1.68
C GLU A 255 -19.94 -15.44 -2.46
N GLU A 256 -18.77 -16.04 -2.66
CA GLU A 256 -18.64 -17.36 -3.24
C GLU A 256 -19.03 -18.44 -2.23
N LYS A 257 -19.92 -19.34 -2.63
CA LYS A 257 -20.48 -20.38 -1.74
C LYS A 257 -19.45 -21.38 -1.23
N GLU A 258 -18.40 -21.64 -2.01
CA GLU A 258 -17.39 -22.68 -1.71
C GLU A 258 -16.25 -22.14 -0.83
N THR A 259 -15.79 -20.92 -1.12
CA THR A 259 -14.58 -20.33 -0.52
C THR A 259 -14.90 -19.28 0.55
N GLY A 260 -16.16 -18.83 0.66
CA GLY A 260 -16.55 -17.71 1.50
C GLY A 260 -15.91 -16.38 1.10
N LYS A 261 -15.26 -16.33 -0.07
CA LYS A 261 -14.60 -15.13 -0.61
C LYS A 261 -15.64 -14.10 -0.97
N GLN A 262 -15.42 -12.86 -0.52
CA GLN A 262 -16.29 -11.72 -0.82
C GLN A 262 -15.57 -10.70 -1.70
N TYR A 263 -16.27 -10.22 -2.71
CA TYR A 263 -15.80 -9.13 -3.58
C TYR A 263 -17.00 -8.36 -4.14
N VAL A 264 -16.71 -7.21 -4.73
CA VAL A 264 -17.71 -6.34 -5.32
C VAL A 264 -17.75 -6.56 -6.83
N ILE A 265 -18.94 -6.81 -7.36
CA ILE A 265 -19.21 -6.82 -8.81
C ILE A 265 -19.99 -5.56 -9.19
N LYS A 266 -19.91 -5.18 -10.48
CA LYS A 266 -20.67 -4.05 -11.00
C LYS A 266 -22.17 -4.23 -10.77
N SER A 267 -22.88 -3.13 -10.61
CA SER A 267 -24.31 -3.14 -10.29
C SER A 267 -25.16 -3.90 -11.33
N GLU A 268 -24.83 -3.73 -12.60
CA GLU A 268 -25.47 -4.32 -13.78
C GLU A 268 -25.07 -5.77 -14.02
N GLN A 269 -23.98 -6.22 -13.39
CA GLN A 269 -23.49 -7.58 -13.53
C GLN A 269 -24.44 -8.55 -12.80
N VAL A 270 -24.76 -9.65 -13.49
CA VAL A 270 -25.52 -10.76 -12.92
C VAL A 270 -24.55 -11.64 -12.12
N PRO A 271 -24.83 -11.95 -10.84
CA PRO A 271 -24.02 -12.88 -10.08
C PRO A 271 -23.95 -14.26 -10.74
N GLY A 272 -22.79 -14.91 -10.68
CA GLY A 272 -22.59 -16.28 -11.12
C GLY A 272 -23.40 -17.29 -10.30
N ALA A 273 -23.58 -18.51 -10.82
CA ALA A 273 -24.38 -19.56 -10.16
C ALA A 273 -23.83 -19.97 -8.78
N ASN A 274 -22.51 -19.90 -8.59
CA ASN A 274 -21.81 -20.18 -7.34
C ASN A 274 -21.72 -18.97 -6.40
N GLN A 275 -22.27 -17.81 -6.79
CA GLN A 275 -22.23 -16.58 -6.00
C GLN A 275 -23.57 -16.32 -5.32
N LYS A 276 -23.52 -15.67 -4.16
CA LYS A 276 -24.68 -15.15 -3.44
C LYS A 276 -24.46 -13.66 -3.21
N VAL A 277 -25.43 -12.82 -3.59
CA VAL A 277 -25.40 -11.41 -3.21
C VAL A 277 -25.62 -11.29 -1.70
N VAL A 278 -24.77 -10.57 -1.01
CA VAL A 278 -24.85 -10.38 0.45
C VAL A 278 -25.16 -8.94 0.85
N GLY A 279 -25.04 -8.01 -0.09
CA GLY A 279 -25.52 -6.63 0.07
C GLY A 279 -25.16 -5.77 -1.14
N THR A 280 -25.47 -4.49 -1.00
CA THR A 280 -25.20 -3.45 -1.99
C THR A 280 -24.25 -2.42 -1.39
N VAL A 281 -23.31 -1.93 -2.19
CA VAL A 281 -22.47 -0.78 -1.81
C VAL A 281 -22.96 0.45 -2.55
N VAL A 282 -23.09 1.56 -1.84
CA VAL A 282 -23.53 2.85 -2.36
C VAL A 282 -22.56 3.97 -1.94
N GLN A 283 -22.61 5.09 -2.66
CA GLN A 283 -21.81 6.27 -2.34
C GLN A 283 -22.39 6.99 -1.12
N GLY A 284 -21.57 7.14 -0.08
CA GLY A 284 -21.88 7.91 1.12
C GLY A 284 -21.78 9.42 0.91
N ASN A 285 -22.10 10.16 1.97
CA ASN A 285 -22.13 11.63 1.95
C ASN A 285 -20.74 12.28 1.86
N TYR A 286 -19.69 11.59 2.27
CA TYR A 286 -18.30 12.03 2.16
C TYR A 286 -17.57 11.41 0.96
N CYS A 287 -18.30 10.79 0.03
CA CYS A 287 -17.74 10.01 -1.08
C CYS A 287 -17.02 8.71 -0.66
N GLU A 288 -17.30 8.22 0.53
CA GLU A 288 -16.89 6.92 1.05
C GLU A 288 -17.87 5.82 0.60
N PRO A 289 -17.43 4.55 0.51
CA PRO A 289 -18.35 3.45 0.24
C PRO A 289 -19.19 3.12 1.49
N VAL A 290 -20.51 2.98 1.34
CA VAL A 290 -21.42 2.58 2.42
C VAL A 290 -22.04 1.24 2.08
N PHE A 291 -21.94 0.28 3.01
CA PHE A 291 -22.56 -1.03 2.85
C PHE A 291 -24.01 -1.03 3.35
N VAL A 292 -24.91 -1.51 2.49
CA VAL A 292 -26.32 -1.73 2.82
C VAL A 292 -26.61 -3.21 2.67
N LYS A 293 -27.07 -3.84 3.76
CA LYS A 293 -27.36 -5.29 3.80
C LYS A 293 -28.55 -5.70 2.93
N GLU A 294 -29.45 -4.76 2.62
CA GLU A 294 -30.54 -5.01 1.69
C GLU A 294 -29.99 -5.28 0.28
N GLN A 295 -30.54 -6.31 -0.38
CA GLN A 295 -30.17 -6.65 -1.76
C GLN A 295 -30.99 -5.80 -2.72
N TRP A 296 -30.37 -4.79 -3.32
CA TRP A 296 -31.06 -3.99 -4.34
C TRP A 296 -30.76 -4.59 -5.72
N VAL A 297 -31.77 -5.25 -6.30
CA VAL A 297 -31.71 -5.76 -7.68
C VAL A 297 -31.90 -4.59 -8.64
N THR A 298 -31.11 -4.58 -9.71
CA THR A 298 -30.69 -3.40 -10.49
C THR A 298 -31.77 -2.65 -11.28
N THR A 299 -33.06 -2.98 -11.21
CA THR A 299 -34.04 -2.44 -12.16
C THR A 299 -35.07 -1.47 -11.61
N THR A 300 -35.14 -1.21 -10.29
CA THR A 300 -36.20 -0.34 -9.74
C THR A 300 -35.82 0.51 -8.51
N TYR A 301 -34.56 0.48 -8.05
CA TYR A 301 -34.18 1.26 -6.86
C TYR A 301 -33.76 2.68 -7.21
N THR A 302 -34.47 3.67 -6.67
CA THR A 302 -34.19 5.09 -6.89
C THR A 302 -33.27 5.66 -5.81
N THR A 303 -32.49 6.70 -6.12
CA THR A 303 -31.67 7.43 -5.14
C THR A 303 -32.48 7.88 -3.93
N ALA A 304 -33.75 8.28 -4.13
CA ALA A 304 -34.65 8.67 -3.05
C ALA A 304 -34.94 7.55 -2.03
N GLN A 305 -34.92 6.28 -2.48
CA GLN A 305 -35.09 5.12 -1.60
C GLN A 305 -33.78 4.70 -0.93
N ALA A 306 -32.63 5.04 -1.53
CA ALA A 306 -31.31 4.72 -1.00
C ALA A 306 -30.89 5.63 0.16
N LEU A 307 -31.18 6.93 0.05
CA LEU A 307 -30.75 7.95 1.03
C LEU A 307 -31.14 7.65 2.49
N PRO A 308 -32.37 7.19 2.81
CA PRO A 308 -32.72 6.86 4.19
C PRO A 308 -31.91 5.69 4.77
N GLN A 309 -31.58 4.70 3.94
CA GLN A 309 -30.80 3.54 4.36
C GLN A 309 -29.33 3.90 4.56
N ILE A 310 -28.79 4.80 3.73
CA ILE A 310 -27.47 5.39 3.91
C ILE A 310 -27.40 6.17 5.21
N ALA A 311 -28.37 7.08 5.43
CA ALA A 311 -28.42 7.86 6.66
C ALA A 311 -28.48 6.96 7.90
N LYS A 312 -29.20 5.83 7.83
CA LYS A 312 -29.25 4.82 8.90
C LYS A 312 -27.90 4.14 9.09
N ALA A 313 -27.25 3.67 8.03
CA ALA A 313 -25.94 3.01 8.10
C ALA A 313 -24.87 3.97 8.65
N GLU A 314 -24.75 5.17 8.09
CA GLU A 314 -23.84 6.21 8.56
C GLU A 314 -24.12 6.62 10.01
N SER A 315 -25.40 6.70 10.41
CA SER A 315 -25.76 7.02 11.80
C SER A 315 -25.32 5.92 12.77
N VAL A 316 -25.39 4.65 12.36
CA VAL A 316 -24.93 3.52 13.19
C VAL A 316 -23.42 3.54 13.33
N ASP A 317 -22.69 3.81 12.24
CA ASP A 317 -21.24 3.92 12.28
C ASP A 317 -20.79 5.10 13.15
N LYS A 318 -21.37 6.29 12.94
CA LYS A 318 -21.10 7.50 13.74
C LYS A 318 -21.41 7.30 15.22
N GLN A 319 -22.48 6.57 15.56
CA GLN A 319 -22.82 6.27 16.95
C GLN A 319 -21.73 5.46 17.67
N HIS A 320 -21.07 4.53 16.96
CA HIS A 320 -20.05 3.66 17.56
C HIS A 320 -18.63 4.22 17.43
N GLN A 321 -18.41 5.21 16.57
CA GLN A 321 -17.09 5.79 16.29
C GLN A 321 -16.31 6.20 17.56
N PRO A 322 -16.88 6.90 18.56
CA PRO A 322 -16.11 7.26 19.76
C PRO A 322 -15.63 6.04 20.57
N GLN A 323 -16.42 4.95 20.57
CA GLN A 323 -16.05 3.70 21.24
C GLN A 323 -14.96 2.98 20.47
N ILE A 324 -15.04 3.00 19.13
CA ILE A 324 -14.02 2.44 18.24
C ILE A 324 -12.70 3.20 18.40
N GLU A 325 -12.71 4.52 18.42
CA GLU A 325 -11.51 5.34 18.60
C GLU A 325 -10.80 5.02 19.92
N LYS A 326 -11.55 4.96 21.02
CA LYS A 326 -11.01 4.59 22.33
C LYS A 326 -10.46 3.15 22.33
N ALA A 327 -11.16 2.22 21.68
CA ALA A 327 -10.70 0.84 21.57
C ALA A 327 -9.42 0.74 20.73
N ASN A 328 -9.31 1.51 19.65
CA ASN A 328 -8.12 1.55 18.80
C ASN A 328 -6.88 2.02 19.56
N ASP A 329 -7.00 3.04 20.42
CA ASP A 329 -5.88 3.49 21.26
C ASP A 329 -5.37 2.37 22.18
N LEU A 330 -6.29 1.61 22.80
CA LEU A 330 -5.96 0.45 23.66
C LEU A 330 -5.30 -0.68 22.87
N VAL A 331 -5.82 -0.97 21.67
CA VAL A 331 -5.29 -2.02 20.80
C VAL A 331 -3.90 -1.64 20.30
N GLN A 332 -3.70 -0.42 19.82
CA GLN A 332 -2.40 0.06 19.37
C GLN A 332 -1.38 0.09 20.51
N ALA A 333 -1.79 0.49 21.72
CA ALA A 333 -0.95 0.43 22.90
C ALA A 333 -0.45 -1.01 23.17
N GLN A 334 -1.34 -2.00 23.08
CA GLN A 334 -0.98 -3.41 23.24
C GLN A 334 -0.07 -3.93 22.12
N VAL A 335 -0.38 -3.65 20.85
CA VAL A 335 0.41 -4.08 19.69
C VAL A 335 1.84 -3.50 19.75
N GLN A 336 1.95 -2.21 20.09
CA GLN A 336 3.24 -1.51 20.13
C GLN A 336 3.99 -1.67 21.47
N GLY A 337 3.37 -2.27 22.48
CA GLY A 337 3.95 -2.35 23.83
C GLY A 337 4.14 -0.97 24.49
N LYS A 338 3.26 -0.01 24.17
CA LYS A 338 3.27 1.38 24.68
C LYS A 338 2.11 1.62 25.64
N SER A 339 2.13 2.73 26.36
CA SER A 339 0.96 3.22 27.10
C SER A 339 -0.03 3.93 26.16
N THR A 340 -1.32 3.94 26.52
CA THR A 340 -2.35 4.69 25.76
C THR A 340 -2.04 6.19 25.67
N ALA A 341 -1.46 6.77 26.72
CA ALA A 341 -1.04 8.17 26.73
C ALA A 341 0.06 8.46 25.69
N GLN A 342 1.01 7.53 25.49
CA GLN A 342 2.02 7.65 24.44
C GLN A 342 1.38 7.58 23.05
N ILE A 343 0.47 6.63 22.82
CA ILE A 343 -0.26 6.51 21.55
C ILE A 343 -1.04 7.80 21.23
N GLN A 344 -1.76 8.35 22.21
CA GLN A 344 -2.53 9.58 22.03
C GLN A 344 -1.64 10.78 21.76
N LYS A 345 -0.49 10.87 22.43
CA LYS A 345 0.51 11.91 22.20
C LYS A 345 1.05 11.84 20.77
N GLU A 346 1.49 10.66 20.31
CA GLU A 346 2.00 10.44 18.95
C GLU A 346 0.92 10.77 17.90
N LYS A 347 -0.33 10.36 18.12
CA LYS A 347 -1.46 10.69 17.24
C LYS A 347 -1.73 12.20 17.17
N ALA A 348 -1.64 12.90 18.30
CA ALA A 348 -1.79 14.36 18.34
C ALA A 348 -0.63 15.07 17.62
N GLU A 349 0.60 14.58 17.77
CA GLU A 349 1.78 15.10 17.05
C GLU A 349 1.64 14.91 15.53
N MET A 350 1.21 13.72 15.07
CA MET A 350 0.95 13.48 13.65
C MET A 350 -0.18 14.37 13.10
N LYS A 351 -1.23 14.62 13.89
CA LYS A 351 -2.34 15.51 13.49
C LYS A 351 -1.93 16.99 13.49
N ALA A 352 -0.98 17.37 14.33
CA ALA A 352 -0.46 18.75 14.40
C ALA A 352 0.55 19.07 13.30
N CYS A 353 1.16 18.07 12.66
CA CYS A 353 1.87 18.23 11.41
C CYS A 353 0.85 18.55 10.30
N ALA A 354 0.72 19.83 9.94
CA ALA A 354 -0.08 20.25 8.78
C ALA A 354 0.41 19.51 7.52
N PRO A 355 -0.49 19.18 6.56
CA PRO A 355 -0.05 18.66 5.28
C PRO A 355 0.91 19.67 4.65
N LEU A 356 2.04 19.17 4.14
CA LEU A 356 2.95 19.92 3.31
C LEU A 356 2.17 20.62 2.20
N ALA A 357 2.57 21.85 1.85
CA ALA A 357 1.97 22.56 0.74
C ALA A 357 2.11 21.72 -0.53
N ALA A 358 1.12 21.78 -1.43
CA ALA A 358 1.14 21.04 -2.69
C ALA A 358 2.48 21.27 -3.42
N GLY A 359 3.28 20.21 -3.56
CA GLY A 359 4.61 20.24 -4.17
C GLY A 359 5.77 19.87 -3.23
N GLU A 360 5.53 19.75 -1.93
CA GLU A 360 6.51 19.24 -0.96
C GLU A 360 6.22 17.75 -0.67
N VAL A 361 7.11 16.87 -1.13
CA VAL A 361 7.03 15.42 -0.89
C VAL A 361 7.71 15.09 0.44
N TYR A 362 7.03 14.37 1.33
CA TYR A 362 7.68 13.70 2.45
C TYR A 362 8.52 12.54 1.90
N SER A 363 9.83 12.54 2.16
CA SER A 363 10.53 11.29 2.42
C SER A 363 10.32 11.02 3.90
N THR A 364 9.56 9.98 4.26
CA THR A 364 9.41 9.51 5.64
C THR A 364 10.64 8.77 6.15
N SER A 365 11.85 9.21 5.77
CA SER A 365 13.09 8.74 6.37
C SER A 365 13.25 9.39 7.75
N PHE A 366 12.84 8.67 8.79
CA PHE A 366 13.28 8.97 10.16
C PHE A 366 14.79 8.78 10.27
N CYS A 367 15.57 9.84 10.05
CA CYS A 367 17.01 9.89 10.34
C CYS A 367 17.27 10.95 11.42
N PRO A 368 17.77 10.58 12.62
CA PRO A 368 18.10 11.52 13.67
C PRO A 368 19.52 12.06 13.46
N GLN A 369 19.78 12.79 12.37
CA GLN A 369 21.01 13.59 12.27
C GLN A 369 20.83 14.71 11.26
N ARG A 370 20.47 15.88 11.78
CA ARG A 370 20.31 17.12 11.05
C ARG A 370 21.68 17.80 10.98
N GLU A 371 22.40 17.67 9.88
CA GLU A 371 23.50 18.58 9.54
C GLU A 371 23.82 18.49 8.05
N ARG A 372 23.04 19.19 7.22
CA ARG A 372 23.53 19.95 6.05
C ARG A 372 22.41 20.79 5.47
N VAL A 373 22.72 22.07 5.33
CA VAL A 373 21.85 23.13 4.83
C VAL A 373 21.50 22.83 3.36
N SER A 374 20.23 22.54 3.09
CA SER A 374 19.72 22.44 1.72
C SER A 374 19.55 23.86 1.15
N HIS A 375 20.35 24.18 0.13
CA HIS A 375 20.19 25.39 -0.68
C HIS A 375 19.10 25.16 -1.72
N PHE A 376 17.85 25.48 -1.37
CA PHE A 376 16.83 25.78 -2.36
C PHE A 376 16.22 27.15 -2.04
N ALA A 377 16.34 28.06 -3.02
CA ALA A 377 15.96 29.45 -2.90
C ALA A 377 14.44 29.60 -2.71
N LYS A 378 14.04 30.41 -1.73
CA LYS A 378 12.64 30.81 -1.53
C LYS A 378 12.19 31.72 -2.69
N PRO A 379 10.92 31.66 -3.11
CA PRO A 379 10.36 32.62 -4.06
C PRO A 379 10.42 34.03 -3.44
N GLY A 380 11.15 34.96 -4.07
CA GLY A 380 11.29 36.34 -3.61
C GLY A 380 12.71 36.81 -3.31
N MET A 381 13.74 35.99 -3.49
CA MET A 381 15.12 36.51 -3.58
C MET A 381 15.45 36.86 -5.04
N GLU A 382 15.85 38.11 -5.27
CA GLU A 382 16.42 38.58 -6.52
C GLU A 382 17.52 37.63 -6.98
N ALA A 383 17.45 37.22 -8.25
CA ALA A 383 18.49 36.40 -8.86
C ALA A 383 19.84 37.11 -8.75
N PRO A 384 20.93 36.40 -8.40
CA PRO A 384 22.26 36.98 -8.48
C PRO A 384 22.51 37.42 -9.93
N THR A 385 22.77 38.71 -10.09
CA THR A 385 23.11 39.34 -11.36
C THR A 385 24.25 38.59 -12.03
N ALA A 386 23.97 38.01 -13.20
CA ALA A 386 25.00 37.42 -14.05
C ALA A 386 25.97 38.53 -14.47
N ARG A 387 27.24 38.34 -14.11
CA ARG A 387 28.36 39.19 -14.52
C ARG A 387 28.48 39.08 -16.04
N ALA A 388 28.34 40.22 -16.72
CA ALA A 388 28.47 40.34 -18.17
C ALA A 388 29.87 39.90 -18.63
N ALA A 389 29.92 39.07 -19.67
CA ALA A 389 31.07 38.92 -20.54
C ALA A 389 30.56 39.15 -21.99
N ASP A 390 30.87 40.35 -22.48
CA ASP A 390 31.12 40.76 -23.87
C ASP A 390 30.40 40.08 -25.04
N GLY A 391 29.58 40.90 -25.73
CA GLY A 391 29.70 41.05 -27.19
C GLY A 391 28.55 40.58 -28.07
N GLY A 392 27.75 41.52 -28.60
CA GLY A 392 27.10 41.40 -29.92
C GLY A 392 25.57 41.37 -29.94
N PRO A 393 24.90 41.97 -30.95
CA PRO A 393 23.66 42.71 -30.77
C PRO A 393 22.38 41.86 -30.90
N ALA A 394 21.35 42.31 -30.17
CA ALA A 394 19.98 41.84 -30.26
C ALA A 394 19.34 42.18 -31.62
N PRO A 395 18.37 41.36 -32.08
CA PRO A 395 17.27 41.87 -32.87
C PRO A 395 15.91 41.60 -32.21
N GLY A 396 15.18 42.70 -32.00
CA GLY A 396 13.77 42.86 -32.34
C GLY A 396 12.74 41.90 -31.74
N ALA A 397 11.92 42.43 -30.84
CA ALA A 397 10.60 41.88 -30.55
C ALA A 397 9.73 41.81 -31.82
N PRO A 398 8.83 40.80 -31.94
CA PRO A 398 7.62 40.98 -32.70
C PRO A 398 6.35 40.74 -31.88
N SER A 399 5.32 41.40 -32.39
CA SER A 399 3.99 41.65 -31.87
C SER A 399 3.03 40.45 -31.87
N VAL A 400 1.98 40.63 -31.08
CA VAL A 400 0.74 39.85 -30.93
C VAL A 400 0.07 39.41 -32.25
N GLY A 401 -0.40 38.15 -32.35
CA GLY A 401 -1.41 37.74 -33.32
C GLY A 401 -1.57 36.22 -33.61
N ALA A 402 -2.67 35.63 -33.10
CA ALA A 402 -3.42 34.46 -33.59
C ALA A 402 -2.85 33.00 -33.46
N PRO A 403 -3.74 31.98 -33.37
CA PRO A 403 -3.47 30.70 -32.71
C PRO A 403 -3.11 29.55 -33.66
N GLY A 404 -2.33 28.58 -33.15
CA GLY A 404 -2.18 27.26 -33.74
C GLY A 404 -0.77 26.93 -34.22
N LYS A 405 0.00 26.26 -33.35
CA LYS A 405 1.04 25.24 -33.64
C LYS A 405 1.61 24.75 -32.30
N PRO A 406 1.83 23.44 -32.08
CA PRO A 406 2.44 22.94 -30.85
C PRO A 406 3.95 23.26 -30.85
N SER A 407 4.41 23.96 -29.83
CA SER A 407 5.83 24.17 -29.56
C SER A 407 6.46 22.89 -29.00
N ALA A 408 7.43 22.32 -29.71
CA ALA A 408 8.24 21.22 -29.21
C ALA A 408 9.33 21.79 -28.27
N TYR A 409 9.39 21.31 -27.04
CA TYR A 409 10.51 21.57 -26.14
C TYR A 409 11.59 20.50 -26.38
N MET A 410 12.78 20.91 -26.83
CA MET A 410 13.96 20.05 -26.84
C MET A 410 14.71 20.23 -25.51
N TYR A 411 14.81 19.16 -24.73
CA TYR A 411 15.73 19.07 -23.60
C TYR A 411 16.97 18.29 -24.05
N GLN A 412 18.16 18.87 -23.90
CA GLN A 412 19.42 18.21 -24.21
C GLN A 412 20.19 17.99 -22.90
N GLY A 413 20.02 16.81 -22.30
CA GLY A 413 20.79 16.38 -21.14
C GLY A 413 22.23 16.03 -21.53
N LYS A 414 23.19 16.25 -20.62
CA LYS A 414 24.63 16.03 -20.80
C LYS A 414 25.07 14.57 -21.02
N SER A 415 24.15 13.62 -21.22
CA SER A 415 24.42 12.20 -21.48
C SER A 415 23.93 11.69 -22.85
N GLY A 416 23.56 12.58 -23.78
CA GLY A 416 23.43 12.20 -25.20
C GLY A 416 22.23 11.32 -25.59
N VAL A 417 21.22 11.17 -24.73
CA VAL A 417 19.96 10.50 -25.09
C VAL A 417 18.96 11.54 -25.61
N GLN A 418 18.52 11.39 -26.88
CA GLN A 418 17.41 12.15 -27.45
C GLN A 418 16.09 11.43 -27.16
N SER A 419 15.11 12.12 -26.59
CA SER A 419 13.73 11.62 -26.48
C SER A 419 12.76 12.70 -26.96
N THR A 420 11.87 12.33 -27.88
CA THR A 420 10.84 13.21 -28.43
C THR A 420 9.51 12.85 -27.78
N PHE A 421 8.92 13.80 -27.05
CA PHE A 421 7.57 13.65 -26.53
C PHE A 421 6.57 14.19 -27.55
N VAL A 422 5.68 13.33 -28.05
CA VAL A 422 4.54 13.73 -28.87
C VAL A 422 3.30 13.68 -27.98
N ALA A 423 2.66 14.83 -27.77
CA ALA A 423 1.34 14.89 -27.15
C ALA A 423 0.32 14.21 -28.08
N GLY A 424 -0.26 13.08 -27.66
CA GLY A 424 -1.25 12.33 -28.42
C GLY A 424 -2.54 13.12 -28.59
N GLY A 425 -2.73 13.74 -29.76
CA GLY A 425 -4.00 14.29 -30.22
C GLY A 425 -4.97 13.18 -30.63
N ALA A 426 -6.26 13.40 -30.37
CA ALA A 426 -7.37 12.52 -30.72
C ALA A 426 -7.39 12.13 -32.21
N LYS A 427 -7.68 10.85 -32.49
CA LYS A 427 -8.03 10.38 -33.85
C LYS A 427 -9.49 10.73 -34.16
N PRO A 428 -9.81 11.26 -35.36
CA PRO A 428 -11.18 11.47 -35.82
C PRO A 428 -11.87 10.14 -36.15
N GLY A 429 -13.18 10.09 -35.88
CA GLY A 429 -14.01 8.88 -35.83
C GLY A 429 -14.20 8.13 -37.16
N ALA A 430 -14.39 6.81 -37.02
CA ALA A 430 -14.92 5.95 -38.07
C ALA A 430 -16.46 5.87 -37.94
N PRO A 431 -17.21 5.79 -39.07
CA PRO A 431 -18.67 5.77 -39.06
C PRO A 431 -19.22 4.43 -38.57
N ALA A 432 -20.37 4.49 -37.87
CA ALA A 432 -21.07 3.35 -37.30
C ALA A 432 -21.60 2.39 -38.39
N PRO A 433 -21.54 1.05 -38.17
CA PRO A 433 -22.22 0.10 -39.04
C PRO A 433 -23.75 0.09 -38.79
N ALA A 434 -24.51 -0.03 -39.87
CA ALA A 434 -25.97 -0.04 -39.89
C ALA A 434 -26.58 -1.23 -39.11
N PRO A 435 -27.78 -1.08 -38.51
CA PRO A 435 -28.43 -2.15 -37.77
C PRO A 435 -28.97 -3.23 -38.71
N ALA A 436 -28.60 -4.50 -38.44
CA ALA A 436 -29.20 -5.66 -39.08
C ALA A 436 -30.60 -5.95 -38.49
N PRO A 437 -31.54 -6.47 -39.30
CA PRO A 437 -32.96 -6.56 -38.94
C PRO A 437 -33.25 -7.66 -37.90
N CYS A 438 -34.12 -7.32 -36.95
CA CYS A 438 -34.71 -8.23 -35.98
C CYS A 438 -35.54 -9.32 -36.68
N ILE A 439 -35.16 -10.59 -36.51
CA ILE A 439 -36.02 -11.73 -36.83
C ILE A 439 -36.84 -12.05 -35.58
N SER A 440 -38.13 -11.75 -35.65
CA SER A 440 -39.13 -12.19 -34.68
C SER A 440 -39.47 -13.66 -34.93
N HIS A 441 -39.23 -14.52 -33.94
CA HIS A 441 -39.86 -15.84 -33.89
C HIS A 441 -40.73 -15.94 -32.64
N GLU A 442 -42.01 -15.65 -32.87
CA GLU A 442 -43.11 -15.89 -31.95
C GLU A 442 -43.87 -17.13 -32.46
N LYS A 443 -43.79 -18.27 -31.75
CA LYS A 443 -44.86 -19.28 -31.60
C LYS A 443 -44.37 -20.55 -30.87
N ARG A 444 -44.81 -20.70 -29.62
CA ARG A 444 -45.15 -21.99 -28.98
C ARG A 444 -46.46 -21.72 -28.25
N MET A 445 -47.60 -22.03 -28.87
CA MET A 445 -48.35 -23.28 -28.72
C MET A 445 -48.52 -23.73 -27.28
N SER A 446 -49.73 -23.45 -26.78
CA SER A 446 -50.45 -24.09 -25.72
C SER A 446 -50.68 -25.59 -26.02
N ILE A 447 -50.30 -26.45 -25.07
CA ILE A 447 -51.11 -27.34 -24.23
C ILE A 447 -50.13 -28.09 -23.32
#